data_AF-A0A661CVZ4-F1
#
_entry.id   AF-A0A661CVZ4-F1
#
_cell.length_a   1.000
_cell.length_b   1.000
_cell.length_c   1.000
_cell.angle_alpha   90.00
_cell.angle_beta   90.00
_cell.angle_gamma   90.00
#
_symmetry.space_group_name_H-M   'P 1'
#
loop_
_entity.id
_entity.type
_entity.pdbx_description
1 polymer ?
#
loop_
_entity_poly.entity_id
_entity_poly.type
_entity_poly.pdbx_seq_one_letter_code
_entity_poly.pdbx_strand_id
1 'polypeptide(L)'
;MQTGTFAETDGNAGNICLNANELIIDKGTIISSTLGNRRGGNIDIFSTDVKMNDGSIKARSIGGLGDAGSISLTAKTISLNDLSIISTSATQTGGGNIEVQVHDHLHLFDSGITARTQGNQPHHSGGNLTIRKPQLLTLNNSQLLANAYAGNGGNISIIAGHFIQSSDSLLSASSELGIDGNITIDSSIEDFSDIQVLPSKFGDKPKLLNNRCAIRSRQGFSTFRITTRDVLPVSPEDLR
;
A
#
# COMPACT_ATOMS: atom_id res chain seq x y z
N MET A 1 18.86 -14.91 -0.91
CA MET A 1 19.02 -15.76 -2.12
C MET A 1 18.72 -14.89 -3.34
N GLN A 2 19.55 -14.94 -4.39
CA GLN A 2 19.38 -14.14 -5.60
C GLN A 2 19.11 -15.09 -6.78
N THR A 3 17.99 -14.91 -7.46
CA THR A 3 17.62 -15.68 -8.65
C THR A 3 17.48 -14.68 -9.80
N GLY A 4 18.21 -14.87 -10.89
CA GLY A 4 18.13 -13.92 -11.98
C GLY A 4 18.77 -14.39 -13.27
N THR A 5 18.43 -13.69 -14.34
CA THR A 5 19.04 -13.84 -15.65
C THR A 5 19.67 -12.51 -16.07
N PHE A 6 20.87 -12.61 -16.61
CA PHE A 6 21.67 -11.46 -17.05
C PHE A 6 22.17 -11.72 -18.45
N ALA A 7 21.95 -10.77 -19.37
CA ALA A 7 22.53 -10.78 -20.70
C ALA A 7 23.61 -9.70 -20.80
N GLU A 8 24.86 -10.10 -21.04
CA GLU A 8 26.03 -9.22 -21.13
C GLU A 8 26.44 -8.86 -22.58
N THR A 9 25.80 -9.50 -23.57
CA THR A 9 26.03 -9.25 -25.01
C THR A 9 24.79 -8.58 -25.63
N ASP A 10 24.79 -8.29 -26.94
CA ASP A 10 23.65 -7.75 -27.72
C ASP A 10 22.38 -8.66 -27.75
N GLY A 11 22.21 -9.55 -26.78
CA GLY A 11 21.04 -10.40 -26.57
C GLY A 11 19.96 -9.74 -25.71
N ASN A 12 18.72 -10.20 -25.91
CA ASN A 12 17.63 -9.90 -24.98
C ASN A 12 17.97 -10.48 -23.60
N ALA A 13 17.48 -9.84 -22.53
CA ALA A 13 17.56 -10.48 -21.22
C ALA A 13 16.68 -11.74 -21.16
N GLY A 14 17.06 -12.69 -20.31
CA GLY A 14 16.30 -13.92 -20.11
C GLY A 14 14.94 -13.64 -19.47
N ASN A 15 13.93 -14.42 -19.83
CA ASN A 15 12.64 -14.36 -19.16
C ASN A 15 12.66 -15.23 -17.91
N ILE A 16 11.96 -14.80 -16.87
CA ILE A 16 11.78 -15.54 -15.63
C ILE A 16 10.30 -15.86 -15.50
N CYS A 17 9.97 -17.14 -15.37
CA CYS A 17 8.62 -17.59 -15.08
C CYS A 17 8.64 -18.36 -13.76
N LEU A 18 7.88 -17.89 -12.77
CA LEU A 18 7.74 -18.55 -11.48
C LEU A 18 6.29 -18.96 -11.27
N ASN A 19 6.09 -20.22 -10.90
CA ASN A 19 4.79 -20.75 -10.49
C ASN A 19 4.96 -21.40 -9.12
N ALA A 20 4.29 -20.86 -8.12
CA ALA A 20 4.36 -21.33 -6.75
C ALA A 20 3.00 -21.21 -6.06
N ASN A 21 2.80 -21.89 -4.94
CA ASN A 21 1.64 -21.62 -4.09
C ASN A 21 1.91 -20.39 -3.23
N GLU A 22 3.08 -20.35 -2.61
CA GLU A 22 3.56 -19.22 -1.81
C GLU A 22 4.94 -18.81 -2.31
N LEU A 23 5.10 -17.51 -2.57
CA LEU A 23 6.37 -16.90 -2.93
C LEU A 23 6.81 -15.96 -1.80
N ILE A 24 7.87 -16.32 -1.10
CA ILE A 24 8.48 -15.49 -0.05
C ILE A 24 9.83 -14.98 -0.56
N ILE A 25 10.00 -13.66 -0.52
CA ILE A 25 11.25 -12.99 -0.84
C ILE A 25 11.66 -12.19 0.38
N ASP A 26 12.51 -12.79 1.21
CA ASP A 26 13.14 -12.15 2.37
C ASP A 26 14.58 -11.78 2.01
N LYS A 27 14.87 -10.48 1.93
CA LYS A 27 16.20 -9.94 1.55
C LYS A 27 16.73 -10.53 0.24
N GLY A 28 15.79 -10.89 -0.64
CA GLY A 28 16.03 -11.61 -1.87
C GLY A 28 15.86 -10.72 -3.09
N THR A 29 16.39 -11.17 -4.23
CA THR A 29 16.21 -10.44 -5.49
C THR A 29 15.90 -11.40 -6.63
N ILE A 30 14.80 -11.12 -7.32
CA ILE A 30 14.45 -11.67 -8.63
C ILE A 30 14.79 -10.63 -9.67
N ILE A 31 15.65 -10.95 -10.62
CA ILE A 31 16.11 -9.95 -11.59
C ILE A 31 16.27 -10.51 -13.00
N SER A 32 15.66 -9.83 -13.95
CA SER A 32 15.93 -10.00 -15.38
C SER A 32 16.52 -8.69 -15.91
N SER A 33 17.78 -8.71 -16.35
CA SER A 33 18.39 -7.48 -16.85
C SER A 33 19.37 -7.71 -17.99
N THR A 34 19.45 -6.73 -18.89
CA THR A 34 20.37 -6.74 -20.02
C THR A 34 21.31 -5.52 -20.00
N LEU A 35 22.55 -5.77 -20.38
CA LEU A 35 23.56 -4.77 -20.71
C LEU A 35 23.69 -4.57 -22.23
N GLY A 36 23.00 -5.36 -23.04
CA GLY A 36 23.02 -5.26 -24.50
C GLY A 36 22.09 -4.19 -25.06
N ASN A 37 22.16 -3.98 -26.38
CA ASN A 37 21.30 -3.05 -27.13
C ASN A 37 19.87 -3.53 -27.38
N ARG A 38 19.45 -4.54 -26.63
CA ARG A 38 18.17 -5.23 -26.81
C ARG A 38 17.28 -5.09 -25.58
N ARG A 39 16.05 -5.55 -25.68
CA ARG A 39 15.02 -5.33 -24.65
C ARG A 39 15.37 -6.07 -23.34
N GLY A 40 15.01 -5.46 -22.22
CA GLY A 40 14.94 -6.13 -20.93
C GLY A 40 14.01 -7.35 -20.98
N GLY A 41 14.30 -8.37 -20.18
CA GLY A 41 13.51 -9.60 -20.16
C GLY A 41 12.26 -9.47 -19.31
N ASN A 42 11.32 -10.37 -19.53
CA ASN A 42 10.04 -10.38 -18.83
C ASN A 42 10.11 -11.24 -17.57
N ILE A 43 9.38 -10.83 -16.54
CA ILE A 43 9.21 -11.59 -15.30
C ILE A 43 7.72 -11.85 -15.12
N ASP A 44 7.35 -13.12 -15.22
CA ASP A 44 5.98 -13.59 -15.03
C ASP A 44 5.93 -14.42 -13.74
N ILE A 45 5.10 -14.01 -12.80
CA ILE A 45 4.96 -14.67 -11.50
C ILE A 45 3.50 -15.00 -11.27
N PHE A 46 3.25 -16.28 -11.05
CA PHE A 46 1.96 -16.83 -10.66
C PHE A 46 2.11 -17.43 -9.27
N SER A 47 1.44 -16.84 -8.28
CA SER A 47 1.42 -17.35 -6.92
C SER A 47 0.03 -17.26 -6.32
N THR A 48 -0.26 -18.01 -5.26
CA THR A 48 -1.46 -17.71 -4.45
C THR A 48 -1.15 -16.55 -3.51
N ASP A 49 -0.03 -16.64 -2.79
CA ASP A 49 0.41 -15.62 -1.85
C ASP A 49 1.82 -15.13 -2.20
N VAL A 50 2.03 -13.82 -2.15
CA VAL A 50 3.33 -13.20 -2.38
C VAL A 50 3.67 -12.34 -1.18
N LYS A 51 4.78 -12.64 -0.51
CA LYS A 51 5.28 -11.88 0.64
C LYS A 51 6.69 -11.42 0.36
N MET A 52 6.92 -10.12 0.40
CA MET A 52 8.24 -9.52 0.24
C MET A 52 8.57 -8.75 1.51
N ASN A 53 9.75 -9.01 2.06
CA ASN A 53 10.36 -8.25 3.15
C ASN A 53 11.78 -7.92 2.71
N ASP A 54 12.07 -6.62 2.51
CA ASP A 54 13.34 -6.18 1.90
C ASP A 54 13.67 -6.94 0.60
N GLY A 55 12.61 -7.29 -0.14
CA GLY A 55 12.67 -8.10 -1.34
C GLY A 55 12.66 -7.22 -2.57
N SER A 56 13.25 -7.69 -3.68
CA SER A 56 13.14 -6.96 -4.94
C SER A 56 12.86 -7.82 -6.17
N ILE A 57 12.02 -7.29 -7.05
CA ILE A 57 11.71 -7.85 -8.38
C ILE A 57 12.05 -6.78 -9.41
N LYS A 58 13.01 -7.05 -10.29
CA LYS A 58 13.60 -6.02 -11.17
C LYS A 58 13.70 -6.50 -12.61
N ALA A 59 13.03 -5.82 -13.54
CA ALA A 59 13.19 -6.03 -14.97
C ALA A 59 13.83 -4.77 -15.61
N ARG A 60 15.13 -4.84 -15.94
CA ARG A 60 15.93 -3.65 -16.26
C ARG A 60 16.61 -3.72 -17.63
N SER A 61 16.69 -2.58 -18.31
CA SER A 61 17.60 -2.35 -19.42
C SER A 61 18.63 -1.31 -18.99
N ILE A 62 19.90 -1.73 -18.85
CA ILE A 62 20.96 -0.89 -18.27
C ILE A 62 21.91 -0.39 -19.34
N GLY A 63 22.27 -1.24 -20.30
CA GLY A 63 23.44 -1.00 -21.15
C GLY A 63 23.15 -0.57 -22.59
N GLY A 64 21.91 -0.57 -23.07
CA GLY A 64 21.69 -0.26 -24.49
C GLY A 64 20.32 0.27 -24.88
N LEU A 65 20.14 0.38 -26.20
CA LEU A 65 19.01 1.01 -26.89
C LEU A 65 17.69 0.22 -26.84
N GLY A 66 17.58 -0.78 -25.99
CA GLY A 66 16.34 -1.56 -25.82
C GLY A 66 15.52 -1.07 -24.64
N ASP A 67 14.20 -1.08 -24.77
CA ASP A 67 13.29 -0.71 -23.69
C ASP A 67 13.40 -1.66 -22.49
N ALA A 68 12.93 -1.20 -21.33
CA ALA A 68 12.82 -2.06 -20.17
C ALA A 68 11.85 -3.25 -20.40
N GLY A 69 12.08 -4.30 -19.64
CA GLY A 69 11.23 -5.49 -19.66
C GLY A 69 9.87 -5.25 -19.02
N SER A 70 9.04 -6.29 -19.01
CA SER A 70 7.75 -6.26 -18.35
C SER A 70 7.72 -7.16 -17.12
N ILE A 71 6.95 -6.76 -16.10
CA ILE A 71 6.68 -7.59 -14.92
C ILE A 71 5.17 -7.84 -14.89
N SER A 72 4.77 -9.11 -14.91
CA SER A 72 3.40 -9.53 -14.66
C SER A 72 3.36 -10.35 -13.38
N LEU A 73 2.58 -9.88 -12.41
CA LEU A 73 2.43 -10.52 -11.11
C LEU A 73 0.95 -10.81 -10.89
N THR A 74 0.59 -12.10 -10.89
CA THR A 74 -0.77 -12.57 -10.61
C THR A 74 -0.78 -13.32 -9.30
N ALA A 75 -1.55 -12.82 -8.33
CA ALA A 75 -1.72 -13.49 -7.06
C ALA A 75 -3.13 -13.36 -6.47
N LYS A 76 -3.40 -14.13 -5.41
CA LYS A 76 -4.57 -13.90 -4.55
C LYS A 76 -4.27 -12.77 -3.58
N THR A 77 -3.15 -12.85 -2.87
CA THR A 77 -2.68 -11.83 -1.92
C THR A 77 -1.26 -11.39 -2.24
N ILE A 78 -0.96 -10.11 -2.01
CA ILE A 78 0.39 -9.56 -2.14
C ILE A 78 0.66 -8.62 -0.97
N SER A 79 1.76 -8.83 -0.27
CA SER A 79 2.25 -7.96 0.80
C SER A 79 3.71 -7.59 0.55
N LEU A 80 3.95 -6.29 0.34
CA LEU A 80 5.28 -5.70 0.23
C LEU A 80 5.56 -4.92 1.51
N ASN A 81 6.62 -5.31 2.23
CA ASN A 81 7.03 -4.68 3.47
C ASN A 81 8.52 -4.33 3.42
N ASP A 82 8.94 -3.41 4.28
CA ASP A 82 10.35 -3.12 4.57
C ASP A 82 11.18 -2.84 3.30
N LEU A 83 10.97 -1.69 2.66
CA LEU A 83 11.73 -1.25 1.47
C LEU A 83 11.62 -2.19 0.25
N SER A 84 10.62 -3.07 0.24
CA SER A 84 10.39 -3.98 -0.88
C SER A 84 10.08 -3.22 -2.16
N ILE A 85 10.63 -3.66 -3.28
CA ILE A 85 10.48 -2.97 -4.56
C ILE A 85 10.20 -3.89 -5.74
N ILE A 86 9.16 -3.55 -6.50
CA ILE A 86 8.90 -4.11 -7.83
C ILE A 86 9.21 -3.00 -8.84
N SER A 87 10.13 -3.23 -9.76
CA SER A 87 10.56 -2.16 -10.66
C SER A 87 10.90 -2.60 -12.08
N THR A 88 10.45 -1.79 -13.03
CA THR A 88 11.01 -1.75 -14.38
C THR A 88 11.80 -0.46 -14.54
N SER A 89 12.97 -0.54 -15.18
CA SER A 89 13.78 0.66 -15.42
C SER A 89 14.60 0.56 -16.69
N ALA A 90 14.62 1.63 -17.47
CA ALA A 90 15.52 1.81 -18.60
C ALA A 90 16.42 3.03 -18.36
N THR A 91 17.71 2.91 -18.66
CA THR A 91 18.69 4.00 -18.52
C THR A 91 18.70 4.95 -19.72
N GLN A 92 18.49 4.42 -20.93
CA GLN A 92 18.62 5.20 -22.16
C GLN A 92 17.34 5.29 -23.00
N THR A 93 16.33 4.46 -22.72
CA THR A 93 15.16 4.20 -23.60
C THR A 93 13.83 4.21 -22.85
N GLY A 94 12.74 3.67 -23.39
CA GLY A 94 11.43 3.67 -22.75
C GLY A 94 11.34 2.83 -21.47
N GLY A 95 10.50 3.28 -20.54
CA GLY A 95 10.15 2.54 -19.33
C GLY A 95 9.38 1.24 -19.66
N GLY A 96 9.36 0.32 -18.69
CA GLY A 96 8.74 -0.99 -18.86
C GLY A 96 7.28 -0.98 -18.43
N ASN A 97 6.61 -2.12 -18.58
CA ASN A 97 5.23 -2.26 -18.09
C ASN A 97 5.22 -3.15 -16.84
N ILE A 98 4.47 -2.72 -15.82
CA ILE A 98 4.19 -3.51 -14.63
C ILE A 98 2.69 -3.73 -14.57
N GLU A 99 2.28 -4.99 -14.57
CA GLU A 99 0.89 -5.40 -14.33
C GLU A 99 0.83 -6.24 -13.07
N VAL A 100 0.00 -5.81 -12.12
CA VAL A 100 -0.24 -6.48 -10.85
C VAL A 100 -1.72 -6.83 -10.76
N GLN A 101 -2.03 -8.10 -10.92
CA GLN A 101 -3.39 -8.62 -10.78
C GLN A 101 -3.51 -9.34 -9.44
N VAL A 102 -4.40 -8.84 -8.59
CA VAL A 102 -4.63 -9.35 -7.24
C VAL A 102 -6.11 -9.62 -7.08
N HIS A 103 -6.48 -10.69 -6.38
CA HIS A 103 -7.90 -11.04 -6.19
C HIS A 103 -8.46 -10.63 -4.84
N ASP A 104 -7.64 -10.57 -3.80
CA ASP A 104 -8.06 -10.32 -2.43
C ASP A 104 -7.49 -8.98 -1.96
N HIS A 105 -6.23 -8.91 -1.54
CA HIS A 105 -5.64 -7.66 -1.06
C HIS A 105 -4.19 -7.46 -1.51
N LEU A 106 -3.87 -6.20 -1.81
CA LEU A 106 -2.53 -5.70 -2.12
C LEU A 106 -2.14 -4.67 -1.07
N HIS A 107 -1.12 -4.99 -0.27
CA HIS A 107 -0.60 -4.10 0.76
C HIS A 107 0.83 -3.70 0.45
N LEU A 108 1.08 -2.39 0.50
CA LEU A 108 2.42 -1.82 0.45
C LEU A 108 2.65 -1.03 1.75
N PHE A 109 3.62 -1.48 2.54
CA PHE A 109 4.13 -0.80 3.73
C PHE A 109 5.60 -0.48 3.50
N ASP A 110 5.96 0.80 3.55
CA ASP A 110 7.32 1.27 3.32
C ASP A 110 7.94 0.73 2.02
N SER A 111 7.14 0.60 0.96
CA SER A 111 7.50 -0.17 -0.25
C SER A 111 7.15 0.56 -1.55
N GLY A 112 7.59 0.03 -2.69
CA GLY A 112 7.37 0.70 -3.98
C GLY A 112 7.12 -0.21 -5.18
N ILE A 113 6.29 0.27 -6.10
CA ILE A 113 6.14 -0.28 -7.45
C ILE A 113 6.47 0.83 -8.45
N THR A 114 7.53 0.66 -9.25
CA THR A 114 8.10 1.76 -10.02
C THR A 114 8.46 1.37 -11.45
N ALA A 115 7.89 2.05 -12.43
CA ALA A 115 8.12 1.87 -13.86
C ALA A 115 8.75 3.13 -14.46
N ARG A 116 10.05 3.35 -14.19
CA ARG A 116 10.73 4.62 -14.48
C ARG A 116 11.63 4.54 -15.70
N THR A 117 11.90 5.68 -16.32
CA THR A 117 12.95 5.81 -17.33
C THR A 117 13.85 7.03 -17.11
N GLN A 118 15.13 6.88 -17.48
CA GLN A 118 16.12 7.96 -17.60
C GLN A 118 16.47 8.30 -19.06
N GLY A 119 15.69 7.78 -20.01
CA GLY A 119 15.89 8.08 -21.43
C GLY A 119 15.86 9.58 -21.71
N ASN A 120 16.82 10.03 -22.52
CA ASN A 120 17.07 11.44 -22.80
C ASN A 120 16.46 11.94 -24.12
N GLN A 121 15.63 11.13 -24.78
CA GLN A 121 14.96 11.49 -26.03
C GLN A 121 13.45 11.64 -25.80
N PRO A 122 12.75 12.53 -26.55
CA PRO A 122 11.32 12.79 -26.35
C PRO A 122 10.39 11.58 -26.53
N HIS A 123 10.86 10.54 -27.23
CA HIS A 123 10.11 9.30 -27.44
C HIS A 123 10.37 8.23 -26.36
N HIS A 124 11.25 8.51 -25.40
CA HIS A 124 11.54 7.63 -24.28
C HIS A 124 10.60 7.90 -23.11
N SER A 125 9.35 7.46 -23.27
CA SER A 125 8.30 7.66 -22.28
C SER A 125 8.46 6.77 -21.04
N GLY A 126 7.84 7.23 -19.95
CA GLY A 126 7.68 6.49 -18.71
C GLY A 126 6.94 5.18 -18.91
N GLY A 127 7.14 4.25 -17.98
CA GLY A 127 6.52 2.94 -18.03
C GLY A 127 5.05 2.97 -17.62
N ASN A 128 4.28 1.95 -18.00
CA ASN A 128 2.90 1.83 -17.53
C ASN A 128 2.82 0.93 -16.31
N LEU A 129 2.04 1.35 -15.31
CA LEU A 129 1.74 0.60 -14.10
C LEU A 129 0.24 0.37 -14.04
N THR A 130 -0.17 -0.90 -14.01
CA THR A 130 -1.58 -1.27 -13.89
C THR A 130 -1.78 -2.19 -12.70
N ILE A 131 -2.66 -1.80 -11.78
CA ILE A 131 -3.12 -2.63 -10.66
C ILE A 131 -4.58 -3.00 -10.92
N ARG A 132 -4.87 -4.30 -10.99
CA ARG A 132 -6.20 -4.81 -11.33
C ARG A 132 -6.78 -5.69 -10.24
N LYS A 133 -8.01 -5.37 -9.86
CA LYS A 133 -8.97 -6.18 -9.10
C LYS A 133 -8.63 -6.56 -7.64
N PRO A 134 -7.72 -5.91 -6.88
CA PRO A 134 -7.70 -6.18 -5.45
C PRO A 134 -9.04 -5.75 -4.85
N GLN A 135 -9.61 -6.55 -3.96
CA GLN A 135 -10.74 -6.10 -3.13
C GLN A 135 -10.29 -4.95 -2.24
N LEU A 136 -9.07 -4.99 -1.72
CA LEU A 136 -8.47 -3.92 -0.94
C LEU A 136 -7.03 -3.62 -1.41
N LEU A 137 -6.79 -2.36 -1.80
CA LEU A 137 -5.45 -1.81 -2.01
C LEU A 137 -5.13 -0.86 -0.87
N THR A 138 -4.04 -1.11 -0.15
CA THR A 138 -3.53 -0.23 0.90
C THR A 138 -2.12 0.23 0.60
N LEU A 139 -1.92 1.54 0.60
CA LEU A 139 -0.61 2.18 0.52
C LEU A 139 -0.32 2.90 1.84
N ASN A 140 0.77 2.51 2.49
CA ASN A 140 1.26 3.18 3.69
C ASN A 140 2.75 3.48 3.51
N ASN A 141 3.09 4.78 3.56
CA ASN A 141 4.43 5.30 3.28
C ASN A 141 5.07 4.66 2.03
N SER A 142 4.29 4.54 0.96
CA SER A 142 4.63 3.72 -0.21
C SER A 142 4.57 4.51 -1.52
N GLN A 143 5.22 3.99 -2.56
CA GLN A 143 5.40 4.72 -3.82
C GLN A 143 4.89 3.94 -5.03
N LEU A 144 4.06 4.58 -5.87
CA LEU A 144 3.71 4.09 -7.20
C LEU A 144 4.16 5.12 -8.25
N LEU A 145 5.18 4.77 -9.04
CA LEU A 145 5.89 5.78 -9.84
C LEU A 145 6.06 5.33 -11.28
N ALA A 146 5.67 6.17 -12.23
CA ALA A 146 5.72 5.92 -13.67
C ALA A 146 6.50 7.03 -14.41
N ASN A 147 7.52 7.58 -13.75
CA ASN A 147 8.15 8.82 -14.19
C ASN A 147 9.06 8.65 -15.41
N ALA A 148 9.21 9.74 -16.16
CA ALA A 148 10.15 9.85 -17.26
C ALA A 148 11.12 11.02 -17.06
N TYR A 149 12.27 10.97 -17.74
CA TYR A 149 13.20 12.10 -17.79
C TYR A 149 12.89 13.02 -18.97
N ALA A 150 13.16 12.57 -20.20
CA ALA A 150 12.95 13.42 -21.38
C ALA A 150 11.63 13.17 -22.13
N GLY A 151 11.17 11.92 -22.21
CA GLY A 151 9.91 11.59 -22.85
C GLY A 151 8.71 11.87 -21.96
N ASN A 152 7.50 11.62 -22.45
CA ASN A 152 6.29 11.82 -21.64
C ASN A 152 6.25 10.88 -20.43
N GLY A 153 5.65 11.32 -19.34
CA GLY A 153 5.37 10.50 -18.18
C GLY A 153 4.49 9.30 -18.53
N GLY A 154 4.62 8.22 -17.75
CA GLY A 154 3.90 6.97 -17.98
C GLY A 154 2.44 7.00 -17.55
N ASN A 155 1.75 5.87 -17.55
CA ASN A 155 0.37 5.80 -17.07
C ASN A 155 0.27 4.91 -15.83
N ILE A 156 -0.44 5.39 -14.81
CA ILE A 156 -0.82 4.61 -13.64
C ILE A 156 -2.33 4.38 -13.71
N SER A 157 -2.75 3.12 -13.78
CA SER A 157 -4.16 2.73 -13.73
C SER A 157 -4.40 1.80 -12.55
N ILE A 158 -5.28 2.20 -11.65
CA ILE A 158 -5.65 1.45 -10.47
C ILE A 158 -7.14 1.14 -10.57
N ILE A 159 -7.49 -0.15 -10.58
CA ILE A 159 -8.87 -0.62 -10.57
C ILE A 159 -9.01 -1.54 -9.37
N ALA A 160 -9.60 -1.05 -8.28
CA ALA A 160 -9.70 -1.76 -7.00
C ALA A 160 -11.13 -1.72 -6.45
N GLY A 161 -11.48 -2.66 -5.57
CA GLY A 161 -12.71 -2.56 -4.76
C GLY A 161 -12.61 -1.34 -3.85
N HIS A 162 -11.65 -1.35 -2.93
CA HIS A 162 -11.35 -0.26 -2.01
C HIS A 162 -9.90 0.19 -2.16
N PHE A 163 -9.68 1.49 -2.07
CA PHE A 163 -8.35 2.10 -2.12
C PHE A 163 -8.12 2.98 -0.90
N ILE A 164 -7.11 2.64 -0.09
CA ILE A 164 -6.70 3.37 1.10
C ILE A 164 -5.25 3.81 0.91
N GLN A 165 -5.00 5.11 1.04
CA GLN A 165 -3.68 5.70 0.88
C GLN A 165 -3.35 6.56 2.11
N SER A 166 -2.16 6.38 2.69
CA SER A 166 -1.62 7.29 3.71
C SER A 166 -1.17 8.62 3.10
N SER A 167 -1.17 9.70 3.88
CA SER A 167 -0.65 11.02 3.44
C SER A 167 0.78 10.97 2.93
N ASP A 168 1.58 10.05 3.45
CA ASP A 168 3.00 9.92 3.12
C ASP A 168 3.25 9.07 1.86
N SER A 169 2.20 8.46 1.30
CA SER A 169 2.33 7.67 0.07
C SER A 169 2.31 8.56 -1.17
N LEU A 170 3.17 8.27 -2.14
CA LEU A 170 3.37 9.07 -3.34
C LEU A 170 2.95 8.30 -4.61
N LEU A 171 2.06 8.91 -5.39
CA LEU A 171 1.73 8.48 -6.75
C LEU A 171 2.22 9.56 -7.71
N SER A 172 3.04 9.20 -8.69
CA SER A 172 3.51 10.14 -9.71
C SER A 172 3.71 9.45 -11.04
N ALA A 173 3.29 10.13 -12.10
CA ALA A 173 3.51 9.76 -13.47
C ALA A 173 4.17 10.92 -14.23
N SER A 174 4.93 11.76 -13.53
CA SER A 174 5.44 13.01 -14.08
C SER A 174 6.61 12.81 -15.05
N SER A 175 6.89 13.84 -15.84
CA SER A 175 8.13 13.94 -16.62
C SER A 175 8.91 15.20 -16.25
N GLU A 176 10.24 15.13 -16.34
CA GLU A 176 11.10 16.28 -16.07
C GLU A 176 11.14 17.26 -17.26
N LEU A 177 11.31 16.75 -18.49
CA LEU A 177 11.38 17.57 -19.72
C LEU A 177 10.20 17.32 -20.67
N GLY A 178 9.45 16.24 -20.47
CA GLY A 178 8.28 15.89 -21.27
C GLY A 178 6.98 16.35 -20.64
N ILE A 179 5.86 15.86 -21.17
CA ILE A 179 4.53 16.10 -20.60
C ILE A 179 4.26 15.06 -19.52
N ASP A 180 3.62 15.46 -18.42
CA ASP A 180 3.16 14.55 -17.38
C ASP A 180 2.19 13.50 -17.94
N GLY A 181 2.33 12.28 -17.44
CA GLY A 181 1.46 11.17 -17.76
C GLY A 181 0.15 11.20 -16.98
N ASN A 182 -0.65 10.14 -17.13
CA ASN A 182 -1.98 10.07 -16.53
C ASN A 182 -2.03 9.11 -15.34
N ILE A 183 -2.75 9.50 -14.29
CA ILE A 183 -3.07 8.65 -13.14
C ILE A 183 -4.59 8.52 -13.07
N THR A 184 -5.09 7.30 -13.28
CA THR A 184 -6.52 6.98 -13.21
C THR A 184 -6.77 6.00 -12.08
N ILE A 185 -7.65 6.37 -11.16
CA ILE A 185 -8.03 5.54 -10.02
C ILE A 185 -9.53 5.30 -10.12
N ASP A 186 -9.88 4.04 -10.33
CA ASP A 186 -11.24 3.53 -10.27
C ASP A 186 -11.34 2.64 -9.02
N SER A 187 -11.96 3.19 -7.99
CA SER A 187 -12.23 2.44 -6.76
C SER A 187 -13.65 2.72 -6.30
N SER A 188 -14.34 1.66 -5.86
CA SER A 188 -15.63 1.79 -5.22
C SER A 188 -15.41 2.36 -3.82
N ILE A 189 -15.37 3.69 -3.73
CA ILE A 189 -15.41 4.39 -2.45
C ILE A 189 -16.86 4.25 -1.97
N GLU A 190 -17.13 3.29 -1.09
CA GLU A 190 -18.34 3.41 -0.27
C GLU A 190 -18.14 4.65 0.60
N ASP A 191 -18.98 5.63 0.34
CA ASP A 191 -19.03 6.89 1.05
C ASP A 191 -19.34 6.60 2.52
N PHE A 192 -18.36 6.80 3.42
CA PHE A 192 -18.55 6.70 4.87
C PHE A 192 -19.40 7.86 5.43
N SER A 193 -20.17 8.56 4.59
CA SER A 193 -21.18 9.54 5.02
C SER A 193 -22.29 8.94 5.89
N ASP A 194 -22.37 7.60 6.01
CA ASP A 194 -23.28 6.90 6.92
C ASP A 194 -22.57 6.32 8.16
N ILE A 195 -21.57 7.02 8.70
CA ILE A 195 -21.22 6.85 10.11
C ILE A 195 -22.43 7.33 10.92
N GLN A 196 -23.34 6.40 11.22
CA GLN A 196 -24.23 6.55 12.36
C GLN A 196 -23.35 6.82 13.58
N VAL A 197 -23.34 8.06 14.03
CA VAL A 197 -22.85 8.41 15.35
C VAL A 197 -23.63 7.52 16.31
N LEU A 198 -22.94 6.57 16.95
CA LEU A 198 -23.49 5.80 18.05
C LEU A 198 -24.15 6.80 19.02
N PRO A 199 -25.47 6.73 19.23
CA PRO A 199 -26.13 7.71 20.09
C PRO A 199 -25.47 7.63 21.48
N SER A 200 -24.81 8.71 21.88
CA SER A 200 -24.16 8.87 23.18
C SER A 200 -25.20 9.14 24.28
N LYS A 201 -26.28 8.36 24.27
CA LYS A 201 -27.16 8.21 25.42
C LYS A 201 -26.87 6.84 26.01
N PHE A 202 -26.02 6.83 27.03
CA PHE A 202 -26.16 5.82 28.07
C PHE A 202 -27.63 5.85 28.49
N GLY A 203 -28.34 4.75 28.27
CA GLY A 203 -29.68 4.59 28.80
C GLY A 203 -29.59 4.78 30.31
N ASP A 204 -30.13 5.90 30.79
CA ASP A 204 -30.50 6.04 32.18
C ASP A 204 -31.39 4.85 32.50
N LYS A 205 -30.85 3.94 33.33
CA LYS A 205 -31.56 2.75 33.80
C LYS A 205 -32.97 3.19 34.20
N PRO A 206 -34.04 2.60 33.64
CA PRO A 206 -35.37 2.88 34.14
C PRO A 206 -35.35 2.54 35.63
N LYS A 207 -35.87 3.47 36.44
CA LYS A 207 -36.18 3.29 37.86
C LYS A 207 -37.06 2.03 38.00
N LEU A 208 -36.41 0.88 38.12
CA LEU A 208 -37.01 -0.39 38.54
C LEU A 208 -36.37 -0.79 39.86
N LEU A 209 -36.29 0.16 40.79
CA LEU A 209 -36.34 -0.17 42.21
C LEU A 209 -37.80 -0.37 42.55
N ASN A 210 -38.28 -1.57 42.21
CA ASN A 210 -39.50 -2.12 42.76
C ASN A 210 -39.40 -2.06 44.28
N ASN A 211 -40.35 -1.38 44.91
CA ASN A 211 -40.64 -1.47 46.33
C ASN A 211 -40.74 -2.96 46.75
N ARG A 212 -39.65 -3.51 47.28
CA ARG A 212 -39.65 -4.73 48.08
C ARG A 212 -38.67 -4.61 49.24
N CYS A 213 -39.00 -3.71 50.15
CA CYS A 213 -38.63 -3.85 51.55
C CYS A 213 -39.66 -3.12 52.44
N ALA A 214 -40.94 -3.44 52.24
CA ALA A 214 -41.90 -3.35 53.33
C ALA A 214 -41.91 -4.71 54.05
N ILE A 215 -41.20 -4.74 55.19
CA ILE A 215 -41.54 -5.49 56.40
C ILE A 215 -41.32 -7.02 56.39
N ARG A 216 -40.21 -7.42 57.04
CA ARG A 216 -40.10 -8.52 58.03
C ARG A 216 -38.78 -8.30 58.80
N SER A 217 -38.76 -7.40 59.78
CA SER A 217 -38.82 -7.74 61.22
C SER A 217 -37.76 -8.76 61.66
N ARG A 218 -36.62 -8.26 62.19
CA ARG A 218 -36.13 -8.42 63.58
C ARG A 218 -34.60 -8.39 63.67
N GLN A 219 -34.12 -7.44 64.48
CA GLN A 219 -32.86 -7.41 65.24
C GLN A 219 -31.52 -7.25 64.50
N GLY A 220 -30.75 -6.26 64.95
CA GLY A 220 -29.30 -6.14 64.70
C GLY A 220 -28.88 -4.78 64.18
N PHE A 221 -28.50 -3.87 65.07
CA PHE A 221 -27.85 -2.60 64.72
C PHE A 221 -26.41 -2.83 64.26
N SER A 222 -25.97 -2.06 63.26
CA SER A 222 -24.60 -1.54 63.19
C SER A 222 -24.62 -0.31 62.28
N THR A 223 -24.28 0.86 62.83
CA THR A 223 -24.14 2.11 62.08
C THR A 223 -22.67 2.49 62.01
N PHE A 224 -22.17 2.67 60.80
CA PHE A 224 -20.82 3.16 60.54
C PHE A 224 -20.89 4.67 60.37
N ARG A 225 -20.28 5.41 61.28
CA ARG A 225 -20.30 6.88 61.33
C ARG A 225 -18.91 7.40 61.02
N ILE A 226 -18.74 8.01 59.85
CA ILE A 226 -17.54 8.77 59.50
C ILE A 226 -17.81 10.23 59.92
N THR A 227 -17.06 10.73 60.90
CA THR A 227 -16.99 12.17 61.23
C THR A 227 -15.82 12.78 60.47
N THR A 228 -16.10 13.60 59.46
CA THR A 228 -15.10 14.50 58.86
C THR A 228 -15.04 15.79 59.68
N ARG A 229 -13.83 16.23 60.00
CA ARG A 229 -13.57 17.52 60.65
C ARG A 229 -13.75 18.65 59.65
N ASP A 230 -14.43 19.71 60.08
CA ASP A 230 -14.62 20.97 59.37
C ASP A 230 -13.33 21.52 58.78
N VAL A 231 -13.44 22.06 57.56
CA VAL A 231 -13.17 23.46 57.19
C VAL A 231 -13.04 23.48 55.67
N LEU A 232 -13.95 24.16 54.98
CA LEU A 232 -13.71 25.01 53.81
C LEU A 232 -15.07 25.64 53.40
N PRO A 233 -15.15 26.98 53.27
CA PRO A 233 -16.40 27.70 53.02
C PRO A 233 -17.00 27.41 51.63
N VAL A 234 -18.33 27.43 51.58
CA VAL A 234 -19.17 27.03 50.43
C VAL A 234 -19.63 28.23 49.58
N SER A 235 -18.76 29.18 49.24
CA SER A 235 -18.91 30.05 48.04
C SER A 235 -17.84 31.16 47.98
N PRO A 236 -17.51 31.68 46.78
CA PRO A 236 -16.43 32.65 46.55
C PRO A 236 -16.85 34.13 46.67
N GLU A 237 -17.89 34.48 47.43
CA GLU A 237 -18.34 35.89 47.57
C GLU A 237 -18.05 36.52 48.95
N ASP A 238 -17.32 35.84 49.84
CA ASP A 238 -16.96 36.36 51.17
C ASP A 238 -15.50 36.87 51.28
N LEU A 239 -14.92 37.31 50.17
CA LEU A 239 -13.65 38.05 50.15
C LEU A 239 -13.89 39.44 49.57
N ARG A 240 -13.93 40.44 50.44
CA ARG A 240 -13.85 41.86 50.11
C ARG A 240 -12.39 42.33 50.11
#